data_AF-A0A7X8B4I2-F1
#
_entry.id   AF-A0A7X8B4I2-F1
#
_cell.length_a   1.000
_cell.length_b   1.000
_cell.length_c   1.000
_cell.angle_alpha   90.00
_cell.angle_beta   90.00
_cell.angle_gamma   90.00
#
_symmetry.space_group_name_H-M   'P 1'
#
loop_
_entity.id
_entity.type
_entity.pdbx_description
1 polymer ?
#
loop_
_entity_poly.entity_id
_entity_poly.type
_entity_poly.pdbx_seq_one_letter_code
_entity_poly.pdbx_strand_id
1 'polypeptide(L)'
;MDDQVRNLITLVQANCHISDARHAGLFSLCGLLLRLRDLFKWEQEMNPWEEPEPSILMEWVDRREDLWESLLQEEFHLIPTGEGDQDPFDARFISAALKPSGLVYGAGYVLGMKPSFFLGRLGESHRMDGLHVDVVDRELARDIFATPIMRQGDRIVARRSVMLFALWDLILEMRPSAREALKFALAQYGLDVERVRRDSGSLGPELVRIADGEMDTWIHHEVGEYHENIFPGEVWHEIVSTYCGTPIEIYARVVKDLLADTHPQGLLGHIVRHRIKSSLGFYVANARAFMRLLFPEIHGAFGRFLRGADWEVIEEARQRGQENGRSRAEHLVALYSQGKEQESGWSRGRILSEIIEPLGIMSGFTAEEPDETL
;
A
#
# COMPACT_ATOMS: atom_id res chain seq x y z
N MET A 1 -16.56 9.68 -24.79
CA MET A 1 -15.50 8.69 -24.50
C MET A 1 -15.52 7.69 -25.63
N ASP A 2 -14.37 7.45 -26.27
CA ASP A 2 -14.24 6.51 -27.40
C ASP A 2 -14.76 5.11 -27.01
N ASP A 3 -15.39 4.40 -27.95
CA ASP A 3 -15.90 3.02 -27.77
C ASP A 3 -14.78 2.06 -27.35
N GLN A 4 -13.58 2.29 -27.89
CA GLN A 4 -12.39 1.50 -27.53
C GLN A 4 -12.01 1.69 -26.07
N VAL A 5 -12.05 2.93 -25.56
CA VAL A 5 -11.74 3.22 -24.15
C VAL A 5 -12.80 2.63 -23.22
N ARG A 6 -14.08 2.66 -23.61
CA ARG A 6 -15.16 2.00 -22.84
C ARG A 6 -14.93 0.49 -22.74
N ASN A 7 -14.61 -0.16 -23.85
CA ASN A 7 -14.34 -1.60 -23.85
C ASN A 7 -13.15 -1.95 -22.96
N LEU A 8 -12.07 -1.16 -23.04
CA LEU A 8 -10.89 -1.34 -22.20
C LEU A 8 -11.22 -1.22 -20.70
N ILE A 9 -12.01 -0.22 -20.31
CA ILE A 9 -12.46 -0.05 -18.93
C ILE A 9 -13.20 -1.32 -18.46
N THR A 10 -14.15 -1.81 -19.25
CA THR A 10 -14.90 -3.02 -18.91
C THR A 10 -13.99 -4.24 -18.75
N LEU A 11 -13.03 -4.45 -19.66
CA LEU A 11 -12.11 -5.59 -19.58
C LEU A 11 -11.19 -5.53 -18.37
N VAL A 12 -10.61 -4.36 -18.08
CA VAL A 12 -9.76 -4.20 -16.90
C VAL A 12 -10.58 -4.38 -15.62
N GLN A 13 -11.78 -3.81 -15.55
CA GLN A 13 -12.66 -3.98 -14.39
C GLN A 13 -13.12 -5.43 -14.20
N ALA A 14 -13.33 -6.19 -15.28
CA ALA A 14 -13.61 -7.62 -15.21
C ALA A 14 -12.43 -8.38 -14.57
N ASN A 15 -11.18 -8.09 -14.98
CA ASN A 15 -10.00 -8.68 -14.35
C ASN A 15 -9.86 -8.32 -12.87
N CYS A 16 -10.20 -7.08 -12.48
CA CYS A 16 -10.29 -6.69 -11.07
C CYS A 16 -11.30 -7.57 -10.32
N HIS A 17 -12.51 -7.75 -10.85
CA HIS A 17 -13.55 -8.56 -10.22
C HIS A 17 -13.20 -10.04 -10.12
N ILE A 18 -12.59 -10.63 -11.16
CA ILE A 18 -12.09 -12.01 -11.13
C ILE A 18 -11.04 -12.15 -10.04
N SER A 19 -10.13 -11.18 -9.92
CA SER A 19 -9.13 -11.24 -8.86
C SER A 19 -9.74 -11.12 -7.47
N ASP A 20 -10.69 -10.20 -7.30
CA ASP A 20 -11.31 -9.95 -6.00
C ASP A 20 -12.14 -11.16 -5.55
N ALA A 21 -12.92 -11.76 -6.46
CA ALA A 21 -13.66 -12.98 -6.22
C ALA A 21 -12.79 -14.11 -5.63
N ARG A 22 -11.58 -14.27 -6.16
CA ARG A 22 -10.63 -15.31 -5.75
C ARG A 22 -9.89 -15.03 -4.45
N HIS A 23 -9.78 -13.76 -4.06
CA HIS A 23 -8.85 -13.33 -3.00
C HIS A 23 -9.51 -12.50 -1.89
N ALA A 24 -10.82 -12.24 -1.95
CA ALA A 24 -11.53 -11.51 -0.88
C ALA A 24 -11.38 -12.19 0.49
N GLY A 25 -11.24 -13.53 0.51
CA GLY A 25 -10.98 -14.30 1.73
C GLY A 25 -9.61 -14.08 2.39
N LEU A 26 -8.71 -13.30 1.78
CA LEU A 26 -7.46 -12.87 2.42
C LEU A 26 -7.70 -11.81 3.52
N PHE A 27 -8.82 -11.09 3.45
CA PHE A 27 -9.14 -10.04 4.40
C PHE A 27 -9.92 -10.59 5.59
N SER A 28 -9.75 -9.98 6.76
CA SER A 28 -10.68 -10.19 7.88
C SER A 28 -12.09 -9.72 7.48
N LEU A 29 -13.13 -10.19 8.15
CA LEU A 29 -14.51 -9.77 7.84
C LEU A 29 -14.67 -8.24 7.95
N CYS A 30 -14.16 -7.64 9.03
CA CYS A 30 -14.18 -6.19 9.22
C CYS A 30 -13.37 -5.46 8.15
N GLY A 31 -12.17 -5.97 7.83
CA GLY A 31 -11.31 -5.41 6.79
C GLY A 31 -11.95 -5.47 5.40
N LEU A 32 -12.60 -6.58 5.05
CA LEU A 32 -13.34 -6.72 3.81
C LEU A 32 -14.49 -5.72 3.71
N LEU A 33 -15.29 -5.58 4.77
CA LEU A 33 -16.42 -4.65 4.80
C LEU A 33 -15.99 -3.18 4.62
N LEU A 34 -14.89 -2.77 5.25
CA LEU A 34 -14.34 -1.42 5.06
C LEU A 34 -13.92 -1.18 3.60
N ARG A 35 -13.23 -2.15 2.99
CA ARG A 35 -12.81 -2.04 1.59
C ARG A 35 -13.98 -2.08 0.61
N LEU A 36 -15.02 -2.89 0.88
CA LEU A 36 -16.26 -2.91 0.10
C LEU A 36 -16.97 -1.55 0.15
N ARG A 37 -17.04 -0.94 1.34
CA ARG A 37 -17.58 0.42 1.51
C ARG A 37 -16.79 1.43 0.69
N ASP A 38 -15.47 1.38 0.68
CA ASP A 38 -14.65 2.33 -0.07
C ASP A 38 -14.67 2.08 -1.58
N LEU A 39 -14.80 0.82 -2.00
CA LEU A 39 -15.05 0.45 -3.39
C LEU A 39 -16.42 0.99 -3.86
N PHE A 40 -17.46 0.83 -3.05
CA PHE A 40 -18.78 1.43 -3.31
C PHE A 40 -18.68 2.95 -3.48
N LYS A 41 -18.05 3.64 -2.54
CA LYS A 41 -17.89 5.10 -2.58
C LYS A 41 -17.22 5.53 -3.88
N TRP A 42 -16.17 4.83 -4.31
CA TRP A 42 -15.52 5.11 -5.59
C TRP A 42 -16.41 4.84 -6.80
N GLU A 43 -17.13 3.71 -6.84
CA GLU A 43 -18.04 3.40 -7.96
C GLU A 43 -19.17 4.42 -8.09
N GLN A 44 -19.61 4.99 -6.97
CA GLN A 44 -20.66 6.03 -6.92
C GLN A 44 -20.10 7.46 -7.02
N GLU A 45 -18.81 7.64 -7.27
CA GLU A 45 -18.13 8.94 -7.32
C GLU A 45 -18.31 9.79 -6.04
N MET A 46 -18.45 9.11 -4.90
CA MET A 46 -18.54 9.74 -3.59
C MET A 46 -17.15 10.12 -3.07
N ASN A 47 -17.10 11.20 -2.30
CA ASN A 47 -15.92 11.56 -1.53
C ASN A 47 -15.73 10.58 -0.37
N PRO A 48 -14.49 10.38 0.12
CA PRO A 48 -14.21 9.42 1.19
C PRO A 48 -15.01 9.68 2.47
N TRP A 49 -15.26 10.95 2.79
CA TRP A 49 -15.98 11.39 3.98
C TRP A 49 -17.49 11.39 3.85
N GLU A 50 -18.03 11.05 2.67
CA GLU A 50 -19.44 10.79 2.50
C GLU A 50 -19.71 9.34 2.88
N GLU A 51 -20.77 9.09 3.66
CA GLU A 51 -21.16 7.74 4.05
C GLU A 51 -22.45 7.34 3.31
N PRO A 52 -22.48 6.14 2.69
CA PRO A 52 -23.67 5.65 2.03
C PRO A 52 -24.77 5.33 3.04
N GLU A 53 -26.02 5.31 2.57
CA GLU A 53 -27.10 4.77 3.38
C GLU A 53 -26.87 3.26 3.60
N PRO A 54 -26.95 2.74 4.83
CA PRO A 54 -26.60 1.35 5.14
C PRO A 54 -27.34 0.28 4.32
N SER A 55 -28.65 0.41 4.13
CA SER A 55 -29.43 -0.54 3.32
C SER A 55 -29.03 -0.53 1.85
N ILE A 56 -28.71 0.64 1.26
CA ILE A 56 -28.21 0.74 -0.11
C ILE A 56 -26.84 0.07 -0.24
N LEU A 57 -25.95 0.31 0.73
CA LEU A 57 -24.63 -0.33 0.75
C LEU A 57 -24.77 -1.85 0.84
N MET A 58 -25.59 -2.36 1.76
CA MET A 58 -25.79 -3.80 1.93
C MET A 58 -26.37 -4.45 0.67
N GLU A 59 -27.36 -3.83 0.03
CA GLU A 59 -27.92 -4.34 -1.23
C GLU A 59 -26.88 -4.37 -2.36
N TRP A 60 -25.95 -3.41 -2.38
CA TRP A 60 -24.81 -3.43 -3.32
C TRP A 60 -23.80 -4.52 -2.97
N VAL A 61 -23.52 -4.76 -1.68
CA VAL A 61 -22.63 -5.83 -1.22
C VAL A 61 -23.19 -7.20 -1.64
N ASP A 62 -24.49 -7.45 -1.42
CA ASP A 62 -25.13 -8.70 -1.82
C ASP A 62 -24.95 -8.96 -3.32
N ARG A 63 -25.23 -7.96 -4.17
CA ARG A 63 -25.01 -8.08 -5.63
C ARG A 63 -23.54 -8.28 -6.01
N ARG A 64 -22.61 -7.69 -5.24
CA ARG A 64 -21.18 -7.83 -5.46
C ARG A 64 -20.72 -9.25 -5.17
N GLU A 65 -21.21 -9.84 -4.09
CA GLU A 65 -20.92 -11.21 -3.70
C GLU A 65 -21.49 -12.22 -4.71
N ASP A 66 -22.75 -12.03 -5.15
CA ASP A 66 -23.37 -12.83 -6.21
C ASP A 66 -22.53 -12.80 -7.51
N LEU A 67 -22.07 -11.61 -7.91
CA LEU A 67 -21.18 -11.45 -9.06
C LEU A 67 -19.87 -12.22 -8.85
N TRP A 68 -19.23 -12.07 -7.69
CA TRP A 68 -17.96 -12.74 -7.41
C TRP A 68 -18.10 -14.26 -7.41
N GLU A 69 -19.18 -14.81 -6.86
CA GLU A 69 -19.44 -16.25 -6.90
C GLU A 69 -19.44 -16.77 -8.35
N SER A 70 -20.04 -16.00 -9.27
CA SER A 70 -20.08 -16.35 -10.70
C SER A 70 -18.71 -16.29 -11.41
N LEU A 71 -17.73 -15.55 -10.85
CA LEU A 71 -16.43 -15.29 -11.49
C LEU A 71 -15.28 -16.16 -10.97
N LEU A 72 -15.50 -16.99 -9.94
CA LEU A 72 -14.44 -17.76 -9.29
C LEU A 72 -13.60 -18.61 -10.27
N GLN A 73 -14.25 -19.15 -11.30
CA GLN A 73 -13.63 -20.04 -12.30
C GLN A 73 -13.25 -19.33 -13.61
N GLU A 74 -13.48 -18.02 -13.75
CA GLU A 74 -13.22 -17.28 -14.99
C GLU A 74 -11.74 -16.93 -15.17
N GLU A 75 -11.20 -17.05 -16.37
CA GLU A 75 -9.81 -16.67 -16.65
C GLU A 75 -9.65 -15.16 -16.82
N PHE A 76 -8.45 -14.63 -16.53
CA PHE A 76 -8.19 -13.22 -16.80
C PHE A 76 -8.25 -12.94 -18.30
N HIS A 77 -8.96 -11.88 -18.66
CA HIS A 77 -9.08 -11.42 -20.02
C HIS A 77 -7.76 -10.78 -20.48
N LEU A 78 -7.38 -11.07 -21.73
CA LEU A 78 -6.31 -10.36 -22.41
C LEU A 78 -6.69 -8.90 -22.64
N ILE A 79 -5.69 -8.03 -22.66
CA ILE A 79 -5.88 -6.60 -22.85
C ILE A 79 -5.59 -6.23 -24.31
N PRO A 80 -6.58 -5.75 -25.08
CA PRO A 80 -6.37 -5.37 -26.46
C PRO A 80 -5.55 -4.09 -26.53
N THR A 81 -4.48 -4.13 -27.32
CA THR A 81 -3.64 -2.98 -27.65
C THR A 81 -3.55 -2.82 -29.17
N GLY A 82 -2.98 -1.71 -29.65
CA GLY A 82 -2.74 -1.52 -31.09
C GLY A 82 -1.84 -2.59 -31.72
N GLU A 83 -1.09 -3.35 -30.91
CA GLU A 83 -0.19 -4.42 -31.33
C GLU A 83 -0.78 -5.82 -31.12
N GLY A 84 -2.06 -5.91 -30.74
CA GLY A 84 -2.78 -7.16 -30.47
C GLY A 84 -3.14 -7.35 -29.00
N ASP A 85 -3.67 -8.53 -28.69
CA ASP A 85 -4.09 -8.91 -27.34
C ASP A 85 -2.87 -9.29 -26.48
N GLN A 86 -2.75 -8.66 -25.32
CA GLN A 86 -1.60 -8.80 -24.41
C GLN A 86 -2.01 -9.52 -23.13
N ASP A 87 -1.05 -10.24 -22.53
CA ASP A 87 -1.24 -10.79 -21.18
C ASP A 87 -1.48 -9.62 -20.20
N PRO A 88 -2.50 -9.70 -19.31
CA PRO A 88 -2.81 -8.60 -18.39
C PRO A 88 -1.65 -8.27 -17.42
N PHE A 89 -0.70 -9.19 -17.21
CA PHE A 89 0.49 -8.93 -16.40
C PHE A 89 1.62 -8.20 -17.17
N ASP A 90 1.52 -8.03 -18.49
CA ASP A 90 2.45 -7.23 -19.31
C ASP A 90 2.22 -5.71 -19.14
N ALA A 91 2.12 -5.28 -17.87
CA ALA A 91 1.75 -3.92 -17.48
C ALA A 91 2.62 -2.84 -18.13
N ARG A 92 3.94 -3.09 -18.23
CA ARG A 92 4.88 -2.16 -18.86
C ARG A 92 4.50 -1.88 -20.31
N PHE A 93 4.21 -2.93 -21.07
CA PHE A 93 3.89 -2.86 -22.48
C PHE A 93 2.52 -2.21 -22.69
N ILE A 94 1.49 -2.72 -22.00
CA ILE A 94 0.12 -2.20 -22.09
C ILE A 94 0.09 -0.72 -21.72
N SER A 95 0.71 -0.33 -20.61
CA SER A 95 0.75 1.05 -20.15
C SER A 95 1.49 1.97 -21.13
N ALA A 96 2.56 1.49 -21.78
CA ALA A 96 3.25 2.26 -22.81
C ALA A 96 2.38 2.46 -24.07
N ALA A 97 1.65 1.43 -24.50
CA ALA A 97 0.74 1.50 -25.65
C ALA A 97 -0.46 2.43 -25.40
N LEU A 98 -0.92 2.54 -24.15
CA LEU A 98 -2.06 3.37 -23.76
C LEU A 98 -1.71 4.83 -23.44
N LYS A 99 -0.43 5.11 -23.12
CA LYS A 99 0.04 6.44 -22.73
C LYS A 99 -0.26 7.55 -23.76
N PRO A 100 -0.13 7.34 -25.09
CA PRO A 100 -0.50 8.35 -26.08
C PRO A 100 -1.97 8.79 -26.02
N SER A 101 -2.85 7.92 -25.50
CA SER A 101 -4.28 8.19 -25.30
C SER A 101 -4.58 8.82 -23.94
N GLY A 102 -3.56 9.21 -23.17
CA GLY A 102 -3.70 9.81 -21.84
C GLY A 102 -4.15 8.80 -20.77
N LEU A 103 -3.81 7.52 -20.94
CA LEU A 103 -4.18 6.45 -20.02
C LEU A 103 -2.94 5.78 -19.43
N VAL A 104 -3.05 5.34 -18.18
CA VAL A 104 -2.06 4.53 -17.48
C VAL A 104 -2.72 3.22 -17.06
N TYR A 105 -2.06 2.12 -17.36
CA TYR A 105 -2.41 0.80 -16.87
C TYR A 105 -1.35 0.33 -15.87
N GLY A 106 -1.76 -0.46 -14.89
CA GLY A 106 -0.83 -1.20 -14.05
C GLY A 106 -1.44 -2.52 -13.59
N ALA A 107 -0.56 -3.52 -13.51
CA ALA A 107 -0.89 -4.85 -13.02
C ALA A 107 0.27 -5.44 -12.21
N GLY A 108 -0.02 -6.27 -11.21
CA GLY A 108 1.00 -6.93 -10.41
C GLY A 108 0.41 -7.82 -9.34
N TYR A 109 1.23 -8.18 -8.35
CA TYR A 109 0.82 -8.99 -7.20
C TYR A 109 0.98 -8.18 -5.92
N VAL A 110 -0.10 -8.09 -5.15
CA VAL A 110 -0.11 -7.43 -3.84
C VAL A 110 -0.01 -8.47 -2.72
N LEU A 111 -0.36 -8.09 -1.50
CA LEU A 111 -0.39 -8.99 -0.34
C LEU A 111 -1.15 -10.29 -0.64
N GLY A 112 -0.64 -11.42 -0.17
CA GLY A 112 -1.22 -12.74 -0.38
C GLY A 112 -1.19 -13.18 -1.85
N MET A 113 -0.21 -12.67 -2.61
CA MET A 113 -0.06 -12.90 -4.05
C MET A 113 -1.35 -12.66 -4.84
N LYS A 114 -2.25 -11.81 -4.33
CA LYS A 114 -3.46 -11.41 -5.03
C LYS A 114 -3.07 -10.63 -6.28
N PRO A 115 -3.54 -11.01 -7.48
CA PRO A 115 -3.42 -10.17 -8.67
C PRO A 115 -4.10 -8.82 -8.45
N SER A 116 -3.51 -7.75 -8.94
CA SER A 116 -4.09 -6.42 -8.89
C SER A 116 -3.99 -5.79 -10.25
N PHE A 117 -5.06 -5.10 -10.66
CA PHE A 117 -5.16 -4.42 -11.93
C PHE A 117 -5.83 -3.06 -11.71
N PHE A 118 -5.39 -2.06 -12.46
CA PHE A 118 -6.11 -0.79 -12.53
C PHE A 118 -5.91 -0.13 -13.90
N LEU A 119 -6.84 0.76 -14.24
CA LEU A 119 -6.74 1.66 -15.38
C LEU A 119 -7.11 3.06 -14.91
N GLY A 120 -6.34 4.06 -15.32
CA GLY A 120 -6.59 5.46 -14.94
C GLY A 120 -6.24 6.45 -16.03
N ARG A 121 -6.75 7.68 -15.88
CA ARG A 121 -6.33 8.83 -16.68
C ARG A 121 -5.02 9.38 -16.13
N LEU A 122 -4.05 9.52 -17.03
CA LEU A 122 -2.80 10.19 -16.72
C LEU A 122 -3.08 11.67 -16.48
N GLY A 123 -2.67 12.18 -15.31
CA GLY A 123 -2.67 13.61 -15.01
C GLY A 123 -1.35 14.25 -15.40
N GLU A 124 -0.28 13.79 -14.77
CA GLU A 124 1.07 14.28 -15.00
C GLU A 124 2.10 13.14 -15.05
N SER A 125 3.18 13.38 -15.79
CA SER A 125 4.34 12.50 -15.82
C SER A 125 5.60 13.33 -15.60
N HIS A 126 6.49 12.85 -14.74
CA HIS A 126 7.80 13.45 -14.55
C HIS A 126 8.89 12.40 -14.29
N ARG A 127 10.14 12.83 -14.18
CA ARG A 127 11.27 11.95 -13.82
C ARG A 127 11.85 12.38 -12.49
N MET A 128 12.23 11.40 -11.68
CA MET A 128 12.90 11.60 -10.39
C MET A 128 13.87 10.44 -10.12
N ASP A 129 15.13 10.73 -9.79
CA ASP A 129 16.15 9.73 -9.45
C ASP A 129 16.27 8.55 -10.44
N GLY A 130 16.13 8.84 -11.73
CA GLY A 130 16.15 7.84 -12.81
C GLY A 130 14.81 7.16 -13.07
N LEU A 131 13.85 7.26 -12.15
CA LEU A 131 12.50 6.70 -12.23
C LEU A 131 11.56 7.59 -13.06
N HIS A 132 10.56 6.97 -13.66
CA HIS A 132 9.44 7.63 -14.32
C HIS A 132 8.23 7.61 -13.39
N VAL A 133 7.77 8.79 -12.97
CA VAL A 133 6.59 8.92 -12.11
C VAL A 133 5.40 9.31 -12.96
N ASP A 134 4.35 8.49 -12.92
CA ASP A 134 3.06 8.75 -13.55
C ASP A 134 2.01 8.97 -12.45
N VAL A 135 1.44 10.16 -12.39
CA VAL A 135 0.37 10.50 -11.45
C VAL A 135 -0.98 10.33 -12.13
N VAL A 136 -1.86 9.55 -11.50
CA VAL A 136 -3.19 9.21 -11.97
C VAL A 136 -4.21 10.14 -11.31
N ASP A 137 -4.91 10.93 -12.13
CA ASP A 137 -5.93 11.88 -11.67
C ASP A 137 -7.25 11.19 -11.34
N ARG A 138 -7.67 10.29 -12.23
CA ARG A 138 -8.96 9.61 -12.13
C ARG A 138 -8.80 8.15 -12.51
N GLU A 139 -9.19 7.28 -11.61
CA GLU A 139 -9.28 5.85 -11.86
C GLU A 139 -10.53 5.56 -12.68
N LEU A 140 -10.39 4.67 -13.65
CA LEU A 140 -11.45 4.22 -14.55
C LEU A 140 -11.85 2.78 -14.27
N ALA A 141 -10.90 1.97 -13.79
CA ALA A 141 -11.12 0.63 -13.26
C ALA A 141 -10.15 0.38 -12.10
N ARG A 142 -10.61 -0.29 -11.05
CA ARG A 142 -9.76 -0.71 -9.92
C ARG A 142 -10.32 -1.93 -9.20
N ASP A 143 -9.46 -2.61 -8.46
CA ASP A 143 -9.82 -3.68 -7.54
C ASP A 143 -10.16 -3.17 -6.14
N ILE A 144 -10.68 -4.06 -5.29
CA ILE A 144 -11.02 -3.76 -3.90
C ILE A 144 -9.80 -3.37 -3.05
N PHE A 145 -8.60 -3.82 -3.45
CA PHE A 145 -7.34 -3.52 -2.77
C PHE A 145 -6.51 -2.56 -3.60
N ALA A 146 -6.60 -1.27 -3.31
CA ALA A 146 -5.82 -0.25 -3.99
C ALA A 146 -4.69 0.29 -3.09
N THR A 147 -3.48 0.38 -3.63
CA THR A 147 -2.36 1.09 -2.99
C THR A 147 -2.21 2.51 -3.57
N PRO A 148 -1.94 3.54 -2.75
CA PRO A 148 -1.77 4.91 -3.23
C PRO A 148 -0.62 5.08 -4.21
N ILE A 149 0.50 4.39 -3.95
CA ILE A 149 1.71 4.50 -4.73
C ILE A 149 2.26 3.08 -4.90
N MET A 150 2.81 2.79 -6.08
CA MET A 150 3.42 1.51 -6.38
C MET A 150 4.53 1.68 -7.42
N ARG A 151 5.66 1.00 -7.22
CA ARG A 151 6.72 0.87 -8.22
C ARG A 151 6.61 -0.42 -9.04
N GLN A 152 6.90 -0.29 -10.33
CA GLN A 152 7.02 -1.38 -11.30
C GLN A 152 8.30 -1.20 -12.11
N GLY A 153 9.38 -1.84 -11.64
CA GLY A 153 10.72 -1.63 -12.21
C GLY A 153 11.17 -0.18 -12.05
N ASP A 154 11.35 0.52 -13.17
CA ASP A 154 11.78 1.93 -13.25
C ASP A 154 10.61 2.93 -13.31
N ARG A 155 9.37 2.46 -13.13
CA ARG A 155 8.17 3.31 -13.12
C ARG A 155 7.54 3.35 -11.74
N ILE A 156 7.03 4.50 -11.34
CA ILE A 156 6.18 4.70 -10.18
C ILE A 156 4.82 5.16 -10.68
N VAL A 157 3.75 4.57 -10.16
CA VAL A 157 2.39 5.06 -10.34
C VAL A 157 1.91 5.62 -9.01
N ALA A 158 1.51 6.88 -8.99
CA ALA A 158 0.88 7.53 -7.83
C ALA A 158 -0.60 7.83 -8.13
N ARG A 159 -1.52 7.44 -7.25
CA ARG A 159 -2.98 7.45 -7.48
C ARG A 159 -3.64 8.43 -6.51
N ARG A 160 -4.00 9.63 -7.01
CA ARG A 160 -4.58 10.72 -6.19
C ARG A 160 -5.81 10.29 -5.39
N SER A 161 -6.75 9.62 -6.05
CA SER A 161 -7.98 9.14 -5.38
C SER A 161 -7.65 8.18 -4.24
N VAL A 162 -6.76 7.21 -4.47
CA VAL A 162 -6.42 6.21 -3.46
C VAL A 162 -5.65 6.82 -2.29
N MET A 163 -4.77 7.80 -2.55
CA MET A 163 -4.11 8.55 -1.48
C MET A 163 -5.10 9.32 -0.60
N LEU A 164 -6.12 9.93 -1.22
CA LEU A 164 -7.16 10.66 -0.49
C LEU A 164 -8.01 9.73 0.38
N PHE A 165 -8.39 8.56 -0.13
CA PHE A 165 -9.07 7.52 0.66
C PHE A 165 -8.18 7.05 1.83
N ALA A 166 -6.91 6.73 1.57
CA ALA A 166 -5.98 6.28 2.61
C ALA A 166 -5.77 7.33 3.73
N LEU A 167 -5.67 8.62 3.37
CA LEU A 167 -5.62 9.71 4.35
C LEU A 167 -6.89 9.75 5.20
N TRP A 168 -8.06 9.65 4.56
CA TRP A 168 -9.34 9.68 5.27
C TRP A 168 -9.51 8.49 6.20
N ASP A 169 -9.13 7.27 5.77
CA ASP A 169 -9.23 6.08 6.60
C ASP A 169 -8.34 6.19 7.84
N LEU A 170 -7.12 6.73 7.70
CA LEU A 170 -6.25 7.01 8.84
C LEU A 170 -6.90 7.99 9.85
N ILE A 171 -7.62 8.99 9.34
CA ILE A 171 -8.34 9.98 10.16
C ILE A 171 -9.58 9.38 10.81
N LEU A 172 -10.32 8.54 10.10
CA LEU A 172 -11.56 7.95 10.57
C LEU A 172 -11.29 6.88 11.64
N GLU A 173 -10.33 5.99 11.37
CA GLU A 173 -9.91 4.90 12.25
C GLU A 173 -9.28 5.46 13.54
N MET A 174 -8.43 6.49 13.41
CA MET A 174 -7.75 7.20 14.51
C MET A 174 -7.39 6.28 15.69
N ARG A 175 -6.66 5.19 15.38
CA ARG A 175 -6.20 4.21 16.35
C ARG A 175 -5.52 4.90 17.54
N PRO A 176 -5.67 4.38 18.77
CA PRO A 176 -5.01 4.97 19.93
C PRO A 176 -3.51 5.19 19.75
N SER A 177 -2.82 4.26 19.06
CA SER A 177 -1.38 4.36 18.76
C SER A 177 -1.02 5.44 17.73
N ALA A 178 -1.95 5.82 16.86
CA ALA A 178 -1.74 6.81 15.80
C ALA A 178 -2.16 8.23 16.20
N ARG A 179 -3.04 8.36 17.21
CA ARG A 179 -3.74 9.60 17.55
C ARG A 179 -2.83 10.81 17.77
N GLU A 180 -1.76 10.66 18.56
CA GLU A 180 -0.86 11.79 18.86
C GLU A 180 -0.10 12.25 17.61
N ALA A 181 0.40 11.30 16.82
CA ALA A 181 1.13 11.59 15.59
C ALA A 181 0.22 12.21 14.51
N LEU A 182 -1.01 11.71 14.39
CA LEU A 182 -2.00 12.26 13.47
C LEU A 182 -2.42 13.70 13.85
N LYS A 183 -2.64 13.96 15.15
CA LYS A 183 -2.91 15.32 15.65
C LYS A 183 -1.75 16.26 15.32
N PHE A 184 -0.53 15.81 15.53
CA PHE A 184 0.67 16.57 15.20
C PHE A 184 0.76 16.87 13.70
N ALA A 185 0.50 15.88 12.84
CA ALA A 185 0.54 16.01 11.38
C ALA A 185 -0.48 17.04 10.88
N LEU A 186 -1.75 16.88 11.25
CA LEU A 186 -2.84 17.78 10.83
C LEU A 186 -2.65 19.20 11.35
N ALA A 187 -2.09 19.37 12.55
CA ALA A 187 -1.78 20.68 13.10
C ALA A 187 -0.76 21.46 12.26
N GLN A 188 0.12 20.78 11.50
CA GLN A 188 1.04 21.46 10.57
C GLN A 188 0.30 22.12 9.40
N TYR A 189 -0.90 21.63 9.08
CA TYR A 189 -1.81 22.22 8.11
C TYR A 189 -2.84 23.18 8.76
N GLY A 190 -2.69 23.48 10.05
CA GLY A 190 -3.63 24.32 10.79
C GLY A 190 -4.97 23.63 11.08
N LEU A 191 -5.03 22.30 11.02
CA LEU A 191 -6.23 21.51 11.23
C LEU A 191 -6.21 20.80 12.58
N ASP A 192 -7.39 20.73 13.20
CA ASP A 192 -7.65 19.89 14.38
C ASP A 192 -8.40 18.62 13.95
N VAL A 193 -7.94 17.45 14.40
CA VAL A 193 -8.50 16.16 13.96
C VAL A 193 -9.98 15.99 14.32
N GLU A 194 -10.43 16.50 15.47
CA GLU A 194 -11.84 16.37 15.87
C GLU A 194 -12.74 17.29 15.04
N ARG A 195 -12.22 18.46 14.64
CA ARG A 195 -12.89 19.32 13.67
C ARG A 195 -12.99 18.64 12.30
N VAL A 196 -11.87 18.07 11.82
CA VAL A 196 -11.83 17.38 10.53
C VAL A 196 -12.87 16.25 10.47
N ARG A 197 -13.01 15.45 11.53
CA ARG A 197 -14.00 14.35 11.59
C ARG A 197 -15.45 14.84 11.64
N ARG A 198 -15.70 16.02 12.20
CA ARG A 198 -17.06 16.58 12.36
C ARG A 198 -17.55 17.35 11.13
N ASP A 199 -16.62 17.99 10.43
CA ASP A 199 -16.90 18.98 9.38
C ASP A 199 -16.10 18.68 8.11
N SER A 200 -15.95 17.38 7.81
CA SER A 200 -15.17 16.86 6.68
C SER A 200 -15.67 17.38 5.34
N GLY A 201 -16.98 17.55 5.18
CA GLY A 201 -17.58 18.08 3.95
C GLY A 201 -17.10 19.49 3.59
N SER A 202 -16.95 20.39 4.57
CA SER A 202 -16.45 21.75 4.30
C SER A 202 -14.93 21.81 4.19
N LEU A 203 -14.23 20.86 4.82
CA LEU A 203 -12.76 20.73 4.79
C LEU A 203 -12.26 19.82 3.66
N GLY A 204 -13.16 19.34 2.79
CA GLY A 204 -12.81 18.46 1.67
C GLY A 204 -11.69 19.01 0.79
N PRO A 205 -11.74 20.27 0.34
CA PRO A 205 -10.66 20.87 -0.45
C PRO A 205 -9.31 20.91 0.28
N GLU A 206 -9.28 21.09 1.60
CA GLU A 206 -8.08 21.01 2.42
C GLU A 206 -7.55 19.58 2.47
N LEU A 207 -8.42 18.59 2.66
CA LEU A 207 -8.03 17.17 2.69
C LEU A 207 -7.43 16.71 1.36
N VAL A 208 -7.99 17.16 0.23
CA VAL A 208 -7.41 16.92 -1.11
C VAL A 208 -6.00 17.49 -1.19
N ARG A 209 -5.78 18.75 -0.77
CA ARG A 209 -4.45 19.37 -0.79
C ARG A 209 -3.44 18.65 0.11
N ILE A 210 -3.89 18.16 1.27
CA ILE A 210 -3.04 17.36 2.17
C ILE A 210 -2.68 16.03 1.50
N ALA A 211 -3.66 15.32 0.94
CA ALA A 211 -3.42 14.05 0.27
C ALA A 211 -2.42 14.21 -0.89
N ASP A 212 -2.57 15.25 -1.73
CA ASP A 212 -1.64 15.54 -2.82
C ASP A 212 -0.22 15.84 -2.29
N GLY A 213 -0.07 16.71 -1.27
CA GLY A 213 1.24 17.05 -0.72
C GLY A 213 1.93 15.89 0.00
N GLU A 214 1.16 15.05 0.69
CA GLU A 214 1.69 13.81 1.26
C GLU A 214 2.03 12.82 0.14
N MET A 215 1.23 12.70 -0.93
CA MET A 215 1.55 11.81 -2.06
C MET A 215 2.95 12.11 -2.61
N ASP A 216 3.26 13.38 -2.87
CA ASP A 216 4.58 13.82 -3.36
C ASP A 216 5.71 13.37 -2.45
N THR A 217 5.50 13.42 -1.13
CA THR A 217 6.48 12.97 -0.15
C THR A 217 6.59 11.45 -0.12
N TRP A 218 5.45 10.74 -0.16
CA TRP A 218 5.38 9.28 -0.07
C TRP A 218 5.93 8.57 -1.32
N ILE A 219 6.05 9.24 -2.47
CA ILE A 219 6.78 8.71 -3.64
C ILE A 219 8.23 8.34 -3.26
N HIS A 220 8.83 9.01 -2.27
CA HIS A 220 10.17 8.67 -1.81
C HIS A 220 10.28 7.29 -1.13
N HIS A 221 9.17 6.67 -0.72
CA HIS A 221 9.18 5.25 -0.34
C HIS A 221 9.67 4.39 -1.50
N GLU A 222 9.07 4.57 -2.68
CA GLU A 222 9.43 3.82 -3.89
C GLU A 222 10.84 4.16 -4.39
N VAL A 223 11.30 5.39 -4.20
CA VAL A 223 12.70 5.79 -4.47
C VAL A 223 13.65 5.03 -3.55
N GLY A 224 13.32 4.93 -2.27
CA GLY A 224 14.07 4.12 -1.31
C GLY A 224 14.11 2.64 -1.73
N GLU A 225 12.97 2.09 -2.13
CA GLU A 225 12.89 0.71 -2.62
C GLU A 225 13.75 0.49 -3.87
N TYR A 226 13.78 1.44 -4.81
CA TYR A 226 14.60 1.35 -6.02
C TYR A 226 16.10 1.32 -5.72
N HIS A 227 16.54 2.03 -4.68
CA HIS A 227 17.95 2.07 -4.30
C HIS A 227 18.38 0.92 -3.38
N GLU A 228 17.44 0.29 -2.69
CA GLU A 228 17.72 -0.85 -1.82
C GLU A 228 18.07 -2.10 -2.63
N ASN A 229 19.10 -2.82 -2.20
CA ASN A 229 19.64 -3.98 -2.91
C ASN A 229 19.95 -5.17 -2.00
N ILE A 230 19.46 -5.16 -0.76
CA ILE A 230 19.74 -6.23 0.20
C ILE A 230 19.20 -7.59 -0.23
N PHE A 231 18.10 -7.62 -1.00
CA PHE A 231 17.52 -8.83 -1.54
C PHE A 231 18.11 -9.07 -2.93
N PRO A 232 18.96 -10.10 -3.12
CA PRO A 232 19.62 -10.32 -4.39
C PRO A 232 18.66 -10.95 -5.41
N GLY A 233 18.63 -10.40 -6.62
CA GLY A 233 17.82 -10.93 -7.72
C GLY A 233 16.35 -11.09 -7.35
N GLU A 234 15.81 -12.30 -7.55
CA GLU A 234 14.39 -12.60 -7.31
C GLU A 234 14.12 -13.18 -5.91
N VAL A 235 15.11 -13.23 -5.01
CA VAL A 235 14.96 -13.90 -3.70
C VAL A 235 13.79 -13.35 -2.89
N TRP A 236 13.54 -12.05 -2.94
CA TRP A 236 12.38 -11.48 -2.24
C TRP A 236 11.05 -11.99 -2.84
N HIS A 237 10.92 -12.01 -4.17
CA HIS A 237 9.75 -12.56 -4.85
C HIS A 237 9.55 -14.05 -4.56
N GLU A 238 10.64 -14.82 -4.51
CA GLU A 238 10.63 -16.23 -4.12
C GLU A 238 10.13 -16.41 -2.68
N ILE A 239 10.59 -15.59 -1.72
CA ILE A 239 10.15 -15.64 -0.32
C ILE A 239 8.64 -15.34 -0.20
N VAL A 240 8.18 -14.21 -0.77
CA VAL A 240 6.77 -13.80 -0.62
C VAL A 240 5.81 -14.75 -1.34
N SER A 241 6.22 -15.34 -2.47
CA SER A 241 5.41 -16.36 -3.16
C SER A 241 5.40 -17.70 -2.42
N THR A 242 6.56 -18.15 -1.91
CA THR A 242 6.67 -19.41 -1.16
C THR A 242 5.85 -19.38 0.13
N TYR A 243 5.82 -18.24 0.81
CA TYR A 243 5.16 -18.09 2.11
C TYR A 243 3.92 -17.19 2.07
N CYS A 244 3.30 -17.09 0.91
CA CYS A 244 2.08 -16.34 0.67
C CYS A 244 1.00 -16.65 1.73
N GLY A 245 0.37 -15.61 2.27
CA GLY A 245 -0.68 -15.69 3.29
C GLY A 245 -0.19 -16.06 4.68
N THR A 246 1.12 -16.04 4.94
CA THR A 246 1.69 -16.39 6.26
C THR A 246 2.38 -15.19 6.93
N PRO A 247 2.64 -15.25 8.26
CA PRO A 247 3.41 -14.22 8.95
C PRO A 247 4.82 -13.98 8.36
N ILE A 248 5.40 -14.96 7.65
CA ILE A 248 6.69 -14.81 6.98
C ILE A 248 6.58 -13.84 5.80
N GLU A 249 5.50 -13.90 5.01
CA GLU A 249 5.26 -12.92 3.94
C GLU A 249 5.14 -11.52 4.52
N ILE A 250 4.29 -11.36 5.55
CA ILE A 250 4.06 -10.06 6.19
C ILE A 250 5.38 -9.49 6.72
N TYR A 251 6.17 -10.31 7.41
CA TYR A 251 7.50 -9.91 7.88
C TYR A 251 8.42 -9.47 6.74
N ALA A 252 8.50 -10.26 5.65
CA ALA A 252 9.37 -9.95 4.51
C ALA A 252 8.98 -8.63 3.81
N ARG A 253 7.68 -8.34 3.71
CA ARG A 253 7.17 -7.07 3.18
C ARG A 253 7.52 -5.90 4.10
N VAL A 254 7.24 -6.01 5.39
CA VAL A 254 7.51 -4.91 6.34
C VAL A 254 9.00 -4.64 6.49
N VAL A 255 9.87 -5.66 6.44
CA VAL A 255 11.33 -5.45 6.42
C VAL A 255 11.78 -4.70 5.16
N LYS A 256 11.21 -5.04 4.00
CA LYS A 256 11.50 -4.34 2.74
C LYS A 256 11.04 -2.88 2.82
N ASP A 257 9.83 -2.63 3.31
CA ASP A 257 9.27 -1.28 3.48
C ASP A 257 10.11 -0.46 4.47
N LEU A 258 10.53 -1.06 5.59
CA LEU A 258 11.41 -0.41 6.57
C LEU A 258 12.73 0.03 5.93
N LEU A 259 13.35 -0.84 5.14
CA LEU A 259 14.60 -0.54 4.45
C LEU A 259 14.42 0.55 3.40
N ALA A 260 13.34 0.49 2.61
CA ALA A 260 12.98 1.51 1.65
C ALA A 260 12.79 2.87 2.33
N ASP A 261 11.98 2.93 3.39
CA ASP A 261 11.70 4.15 4.13
C ASP A 261 12.95 4.75 4.78
N THR A 262 13.76 3.88 5.40
CA THR A 262 14.94 4.31 6.13
C THR A 262 16.15 4.52 5.23
N HIS A 263 16.10 4.19 3.94
CA HIS A 263 17.19 4.49 3.01
C HIS A 263 17.52 5.99 2.99
N PRO A 264 18.79 6.42 2.78
CA PRO A 264 19.13 7.84 2.72
C PRO A 264 18.38 8.62 1.63
N GLN A 265 18.01 7.99 0.52
CA GLN A 265 17.11 8.57 -0.51
C GLN A 265 15.63 8.18 -0.35
N GLY A 266 15.31 7.38 0.67
CA GLY A 266 13.97 6.90 0.99
C GLY A 266 13.10 7.94 1.67
N LEU A 267 11.89 7.52 2.05
CA LEU A 267 10.85 8.37 2.64
C LEU A 267 11.32 9.14 3.88
N LEU A 268 11.83 8.46 4.90
CA LEU A 268 12.32 9.12 6.11
C LEU A 268 13.58 9.94 5.83
N GLY A 269 14.46 9.48 4.92
CA GLY A 269 15.62 10.24 4.49
C GLY A 269 15.22 11.59 3.87
N HIS A 270 14.19 11.60 3.03
CA HIS A 270 13.60 12.81 2.46
C HIS A 270 12.98 13.70 3.56
N ILE A 271 12.12 13.12 4.41
CA ILE A 271 11.44 13.85 5.50
C ILE A 271 12.44 14.57 6.41
N VAL A 272 13.54 13.90 6.81
CA VAL A 272 14.59 14.47 7.66
C VAL A 272 15.35 15.58 6.94
N ARG A 273 15.79 15.32 5.70
CA ARG A 273 16.58 16.27 4.90
C ARG A 273 15.83 17.58 4.66
N HIS A 274 14.54 17.47 4.37
CA HIS A 274 13.66 18.61 4.07
C HIS A 274 12.89 19.12 5.29
N ARG A 275 13.05 18.47 6.45
CA ARG A 275 12.44 18.83 7.72
C ARG A 275 10.90 18.93 7.65
N ILE A 276 10.27 17.95 6.98
CA ILE A 276 8.82 17.93 6.71
C ILE A 276 8.07 17.39 7.93
N LYS A 277 7.61 18.30 8.80
CA LYS A 277 6.95 17.94 10.06
C LYS A 277 5.64 17.16 9.85
N SER A 278 4.83 17.55 8.86
CA SER A 278 3.55 16.88 8.60
C SER A 278 3.75 15.40 8.28
N SER A 279 4.63 15.13 7.31
CA SER A 279 4.93 13.79 6.85
C SER A 279 5.62 12.94 7.91
N LEU A 280 6.44 13.52 8.80
CA LEU A 280 6.93 12.79 9.98
C LEU A 280 5.77 12.33 10.87
N GLY A 281 4.78 13.19 11.12
CA GLY A 281 3.58 12.83 11.87
C GLY A 281 2.76 11.75 11.17
N PHE A 282 2.53 11.88 9.86
CA PHE A 282 1.81 10.86 9.09
C PHE A 282 2.56 9.53 8.99
N TYR A 283 3.88 9.55 8.87
CA TYR A 283 4.72 8.36 8.89
C TYR A 283 4.50 7.56 10.18
N VAL A 284 4.63 8.24 11.33
CA VAL A 284 4.46 7.60 12.64
C VAL A 284 3.01 7.17 12.88
N ALA A 285 2.02 7.93 12.37
CA ALA A 285 0.61 7.56 12.46
C ALA A 285 0.26 6.32 11.61
N ASN A 286 0.93 6.13 10.47
CA ASN A 286 0.73 4.98 9.58
C ASN A 286 1.39 3.68 10.09
N ALA A 287 2.37 3.76 11.00
CA ALA A 287 3.05 2.58 11.53
C ALA A 287 2.09 1.57 12.20
N ARG A 288 1.83 0.46 11.50
CA ARG A 288 0.99 -0.67 11.96
C ARG A 288 1.77 -1.61 12.88
N ALA A 289 1.11 -2.61 13.46
CA ALA A 289 1.66 -3.46 14.53
C ALA A 289 3.05 -4.04 14.20
N PHE A 290 3.22 -4.67 13.04
CA PHE A 290 4.52 -5.20 12.61
C PHE A 290 5.59 -4.12 12.47
N MET A 291 5.30 -3.01 11.80
CA MET A 291 6.27 -1.91 11.65
C MET A 291 6.70 -1.37 13.01
N ARG A 292 5.77 -1.23 13.96
CA ARG A 292 6.07 -0.79 15.34
C ARG A 292 7.00 -1.73 16.09
N LEU A 293 6.91 -3.04 15.82
CA LEU A 293 7.78 -4.06 16.42
C LEU A 293 9.16 -4.08 15.77
N LEU A 294 9.23 -3.90 14.45
CA LEU A 294 10.48 -3.95 13.70
C LEU A 294 11.27 -2.63 13.76
N PHE A 295 10.59 -1.51 14.00
CA PHE A 295 11.18 -0.19 14.08
C PHE A 295 10.70 0.61 15.32
N PRO A 296 10.95 0.12 16.55
CA PRO A 296 10.53 0.81 17.77
C PRO A 296 11.21 2.17 17.98
N GLU A 297 12.40 2.39 17.38
CA GLU A 297 13.21 3.59 17.54
C GLU A 297 12.49 4.85 17.07
N ILE A 298 11.69 4.77 15.99
CA ILE A 298 10.98 5.94 15.46
C ILE A 298 9.96 6.48 16.46
N HIS A 299 9.28 5.62 17.22
CA HIS A 299 8.30 6.05 18.22
C HIS A 299 8.97 6.76 19.39
N GLY A 300 10.07 6.20 19.89
CA GLY A 300 10.86 6.83 20.94
C GLY A 300 11.46 8.17 20.50
N ALA A 301 11.91 8.25 19.25
CA ALA A 301 12.46 9.46 18.65
C ALA A 301 11.39 10.52 18.41
N PHE A 302 10.22 10.15 17.88
CA PHE A 302 9.09 11.04 17.67
C PHE A 302 8.61 11.66 18.98
N GLY A 303 8.49 10.87 20.05
CA GLY A 303 8.14 11.38 21.37
C GLY A 303 9.13 12.43 21.91
N ARG A 304 10.43 12.29 21.63
CA ARG A 304 11.44 13.32 21.94
C ARG A 304 11.33 14.53 21.01
N PHE A 305 11.10 14.29 19.71
CA PHE A 305 10.92 15.33 18.71
C PHE A 305 9.77 16.27 19.03
N LEU A 306 8.65 15.77 19.55
CA LEU A 306 7.50 16.60 19.96
C LEU A 306 7.85 17.68 21.00
N ARG A 307 8.92 17.49 21.80
CA ARG A 307 9.35 18.45 22.83
C ARG A 307 10.38 19.46 22.35
N GLY A 308 11.21 19.10 21.37
CA GLY A 308 12.39 19.90 20.99
C GLY A 308 12.51 20.21 19.50
N ALA A 309 11.70 19.61 18.63
CA ALA A 309 11.79 19.66 17.17
C ALA A 309 13.21 19.35 16.64
N ASP A 310 13.92 18.46 17.34
CA ASP A 310 15.30 18.09 17.03
C ASP A 310 15.37 16.98 15.98
N TRP A 311 15.76 17.36 14.77
CA TRP A 311 15.87 16.44 13.63
C TRP A 311 17.01 15.44 13.76
N GLU A 312 18.04 15.71 14.58
CA GLU A 312 19.13 14.75 14.79
C GLU A 312 18.60 13.47 15.47
N VAL A 313 17.68 13.62 16.42
CA VAL A 313 17.01 12.49 17.07
C VAL A 313 16.26 11.59 16.08
N ILE A 314 15.64 12.16 15.04
CA ILE A 314 14.93 11.40 14.00
C ILE A 314 15.93 10.76 13.04
N GLU A 315 16.98 11.48 12.65
CA GLU A 315 18.03 10.96 11.77
C GLU A 315 18.75 9.77 12.38
N GLU A 316 19.10 9.84 13.66
CA GLU A 316 19.69 8.70 14.36
C GLU A 316 18.73 7.50 14.44
N ALA A 317 17.42 7.75 14.60
CA ALA A 317 16.43 6.68 14.57
C ALA A 317 16.35 6.03 13.18
N ARG A 318 16.35 6.83 12.11
CA ARG A 318 16.41 6.35 10.73
C ARG A 318 17.64 5.45 10.52
N GLN A 319 18.83 5.90 10.92
CA GLN A 319 20.07 5.14 10.78
C GLN A 319 20.01 3.78 11.51
N ARG A 320 19.59 3.78 12.78
CA ARG A 320 19.41 2.54 13.56
C ARG A 320 18.36 1.62 12.96
N GLY A 321 17.24 2.17 12.48
CA GLY A 321 16.19 1.43 11.78
C GLY A 321 16.72 0.75 10.52
N GLN A 322 17.55 1.45 9.74
CA GLN A 322 18.18 0.93 8.54
C GLN A 322 19.16 -0.22 8.86
N GLU A 323 20.03 -0.03 9.86
CA GLU A 323 20.99 -1.05 10.31
C GLU A 323 20.28 -2.33 10.79
N ASN A 324 19.25 -2.16 11.63
CA ASN A 324 18.45 -3.26 12.16
C ASN A 324 17.64 -3.95 11.05
N GLY A 325 17.03 -3.19 10.15
CA GLY A 325 16.30 -3.70 8.98
C GLY A 325 17.20 -4.53 8.08
N ARG A 326 18.45 -4.10 7.86
CA ARG A 326 19.43 -4.83 7.04
C ARG A 326 19.79 -6.16 7.68
N SER A 327 20.14 -6.15 8.97
CA SER A 327 20.45 -7.38 9.72
C SER A 327 19.30 -8.41 9.66
N ARG A 328 18.06 -7.93 9.79
CA ARG A 328 16.84 -8.75 9.65
C ARG A 328 16.68 -9.35 8.26
N ALA A 329 16.86 -8.53 7.21
CA ALA A 329 16.77 -8.99 5.83
C ALA A 329 17.84 -10.03 5.51
N GLU A 330 19.09 -9.80 5.95
CA GLU A 330 20.20 -10.74 5.77
C GLU A 330 19.93 -12.08 6.46
N HIS A 331 19.40 -12.07 7.70
CA HIS A 331 19.04 -13.29 8.42
C HIS A 331 17.92 -14.06 7.72
N LEU A 332 16.88 -13.37 7.26
CA LEU A 332 15.79 -13.97 6.48
C LEU A 332 16.31 -14.61 5.19
N VAL A 333 17.12 -13.89 4.41
CA VAL A 333 17.72 -14.38 3.16
C VAL A 333 18.62 -15.59 3.41
N ALA A 334 19.41 -15.57 4.49
CA ALA A 334 20.28 -16.67 4.86
C ALA A 334 19.49 -17.95 5.18
N LEU A 335 18.45 -17.85 6.02
CA LEU A 335 17.60 -19.00 6.36
C LEU A 335 16.84 -19.54 5.15
N TYR A 336 16.31 -18.66 4.30
CA TYR A 336 15.63 -19.08 3.07
C TYR A 336 16.58 -19.80 2.11
N SER A 337 17.77 -19.23 1.88
CA SER A 337 18.76 -19.77 0.95
C SER A 337 19.32 -21.12 1.44
N GLN A 338 19.63 -21.25 2.73
CA GLN A 338 20.06 -22.52 3.31
C GLN A 338 19.00 -23.61 3.13
N GLY A 339 17.72 -23.26 3.28
CA GLY A 339 16.63 -24.21 3.11
C GLY A 339 16.47 -24.79 1.71
N LYS A 340 17.05 -24.17 0.67
CA LYS A 340 17.03 -24.72 -0.70
C LYS A 340 17.77 -26.06 -0.80
N GLU A 341 18.72 -26.33 0.10
CA GLU A 341 19.51 -27.57 0.15
C GLU A 341 19.03 -28.56 1.22
N GLN A 342 17.96 -28.22 1.95
CA GLN A 342 17.47 -28.98 3.09
C GLN A 342 16.16 -29.71 2.78
N GLU A 343 15.69 -30.49 3.75
CA GLU A 343 14.38 -31.15 3.67
C GLU A 343 13.21 -30.14 3.58
N SER A 344 12.13 -30.57 2.94
CA SER A 344 10.95 -29.73 2.74
C SER A 344 10.41 -29.20 4.08
N GLY A 345 10.23 -27.89 4.18
CA GLY A 345 9.71 -27.22 5.37
C GLY A 345 10.78 -26.79 6.38
N TRP A 346 12.05 -27.14 6.18
CA TRP A 346 13.15 -26.73 7.07
C TRP A 346 13.24 -25.20 7.20
N SER A 347 13.29 -24.47 6.07
CA SER A 347 13.37 -23.00 6.08
C SER A 347 12.18 -22.37 6.78
N ARG A 348 10.97 -22.88 6.52
CA ARG A 348 9.74 -22.41 7.19
C ARG A 348 9.85 -22.55 8.70
N GLY A 349 10.23 -23.74 9.19
CA GLY A 349 10.37 -24.00 10.62
C GLY A 349 11.42 -23.10 11.28
N ARG A 350 12.59 -22.94 10.63
CA ARG A 350 13.66 -22.07 11.13
C ARG A 350 13.23 -20.61 11.18
N ILE A 351 12.66 -20.07 10.09
CA ILE A 351 12.18 -18.69 10.06
C ILE A 351 11.11 -18.45 11.13
N LEU A 352 10.16 -19.37 11.30
CA LEU A 352 9.15 -19.23 12.35
C LEU A 352 9.80 -19.17 13.75
N SER A 353 10.64 -20.14 14.09
CA SER A 353 11.25 -20.24 15.42
C SER A 353 12.28 -19.13 15.73
N GLU A 354 13.05 -18.69 14.74
CA GLU A 354 14.16 -17.75 14.94
C GLU A 354 13.77 -16.30 14.73
N ILE A 355 12.78 -16.04 13.86
CA ILE A 355 12.44 -14.67 13.43
C ILE A 355 11.05 -14.29 13.93
N ILE A 356 10.03 -15.12 13.71
CA ILE A 356 8.64 -14.75 13.95
C ILE A 356 8.22 -14.93 15.41
N GLU A 357 8.48 -16.11 16.00
CA GLU A 357 8.14 -16.42 17.40
C GLU A 357 8.73 -15.40 18.39
N PRO A 358 10.01 -14.98 18.26
CA PRO A 358 10.60 -13.99 19.18
C PRO A 358 9.95 -12.60 19.13
N LEU A 359 9.18 -12.29 18.08
CA LEU A 359 8.42 -11.04 18.02
C LEU A 359 7.18 -11.06 18.91
N GLY A 360 6.79 -12.23 19.46
CA GLY A 360 5.65 -12.36 20.37
C GLY A 360 4.28 -12.21 19.70
N ILE A 361 4.22 -12.33 18.37
CA ILE A 361 3.00 -12.10 17.56
C ILE A 361 2.17 -13.36 17.32
N MET A 362 2.73 -14.54 17.56
CA MET A 362 2.06 -15.83 17.31
C MET A 362 0.77 -16.02 18.12
N SER A 363 0.65 -15.42 19.31
CA SER A 363 -0.56 -15.49 20.14
C SER A 363 -1.77 -14.75 19.55
N GLY A 364 -1.54 -13.77 18.67
CA GLY A 364 -2.59 -13.07 17.93
C GLY A 364 -3.05 -13.81 16.66
N PHE A 365 -2.25 -14.74 16.13
CA PHE A 365 -2.63 -15.54 14.97
C PHE A 365 -3.41 -16.83 15.33
N THR A 366 -3.42 -17.23 16.60
CA THR A 366 -4.10 -18.44 17.12
C THR A 366 -5.38 -18.17 17.91
N ALA A 367 -5.71 -16.92 18.17
CA ALA A 367 -6.98 -16.48 18.75
C ALA A 367 -7.76 -15.72 17.67
N GLU A 368 -9.09 -15.72 17.75
CA GLU A 368 -10.04 -15.13 16.79
C GLU A 368 -9.96 -13.59 16.62
N GLU A 369 -8.78 -12.99 16.77
CA GLU A 369 -8.49 -11.60 16.38
C GLU A 369 -7.42 -11.60 15.28
N PRO A 370 -7.79 -11.88 14.02
CA PRO A 370 -6.92 -11.56 12.89
C PRO A 370 -6.63 -10.05 12.92
N ASP A 371 -5.39 -9.67 12.61
CA ASP A 371 -5.03 -8.27 12.35
C ASP A 371 -6.11 -7.68 11.44
N GLU A 372 -6.91 -6.74 11.97
CA GLU A 372 -8.19 -6.33 11.38
C GLU A 372 -8.02 -5.67 9.99
N THR A 373 -6.78 -5.52 9.53
CA THR A 373 -6.40 -4.67 8.40
C THR A 373 -5.26 -5.23 7.53
N LEU A 374 -5.22 -6.55 7.26
CA LEU A 374 -4.54 -6.99 6.04
C LEU A 374 -5.11 -6.25 4.81
#